data_AF-A0A9E5WIJ0-F1
#
_entry.id   AF-A0A9E5WIJ0-F1
#
_cell.length_a   1.000
_cell.length_b   1.000
_cell.length_c   1.000
_cell.angle_alpha   90.00
_cell.angle_beta   90.00
_cell.angle_gamma   90.00
#
_symmetry.space_group_name_H-M   'P 1'
#
loop_
_entity.id
_entity.type
_entity.pdbx_description
1 polymer ?
#
loop_
_entity_poly.entity_id
_entity_poly.type
_entity_poly.pdbx_seq_one_letter_code
_entity_poly.pdbx_strand_id
1 'polypeptide(L)'
;MITVKPMIVVLLAATVALSACAKKEGGLMNLRASGSGPDEFTILPTKTLTQPKSYTNLPAPTPGSANITDPTPLLDAAAALGGSPKQMTRAGVPRSDLGLINVTSRYGVAGDIRSVLATEDREFRSKHRGKLLERLFGTTVYFSAYQPQTLDRYRELKRLRRLGVRTSAAPPDTAK
;
A
#
# COMPACT_ATOMS: atom_id res chain seq x y z
N MET A 1 -29.66 -25.91 43.85
CA MET A 1 -28.38 -26.10 43.12
C MET A 1 -28.59 -26.29 41.61
N ILE A 2 -29.48 -25.52 40.95
CA ILE A 2 -29.94 -25.79 39.57
C ILE A 2 -29.80 -24.57 38.62
N THR A 3 -29.55 -23.36 39.12
CA THR A 3 -29.50 -22.12 38.29
C THR A 3 -28.12 -21.77 37.71
N VAL A 4 -27.06 -22.47 38.11
CA VAL A 4 -25.68 -22.14 37.66
C VAL A 4 -25.43 -22.56 36.20
N LYS A 5 -26.06 -23.65 35.74
CA LYS A 5 -25.93 -24.17 34.37
C LYS A 5 -26.46 -23.20 33.29
N PRO A 6 -27.69 -22.66 33.39
CA PRO A 6 -28.22 -21.73 32.39
C PRO A 6 -27.48 -20.38 32.41
N MET A 7 -27.05 -19.91 33.59
CA MET A 7 -26.29 -18.66 33.72
C MET A 7 -24.91 -18.73 33.03
N ILE A 8 -24.22 -19.86 33.11
CA ILE A 8 -22.95 -20.08 32.40
C ILE A 8 -23.17 -20.10 30.87
N VAL A 9 -24.24 -20.72 30.39
CA VAL A 9 -24.56 -20.77 28.94
C VAL A 9 -24.88 -19.37 28.41
N VAL A 10 -25.64 -18.57 29.16
CA VAL A 10 -25.94 -17.17 28.80
C VAL A 10 -24.67 -16.31 28.80
N LEU A 11 -23.78 -16.49 29.79
CA LEU A 11 -22.51 -15.77 29.86
C LEU A 11 -21.57 -16.15 28.71
N LEU A 12 -21.52 -17.45 28.34
CA LEU A 12 -20.74 -17.94 27.22
C LEU A 12 -21.31 -17.43 25.87
N ALA A 13 -22.64 -17.43 25.72
CA ALA A 13 -23.29 -16.88 24.54
C ALA A 13 -23.06 -15.37 24.40
N ALA A 14 -23.11 -14.62 25.51
CA ALA A 14 -22.86 -13.18 25.53
C ALA A 14 -21.41 -12.84 25.17
N THR A 15 -20.42 -13.60 25.67
CA THR A 15 -19.00 -13.39 25.33
C THR A 15 -18.70 -13.72 23.87
N VAL A 16 -19.29 -14.78 23.31
CA VAL A 16 -19.20 -15.10 21.89
C VAL A 16 -19.84 -14.01 21.02
N ALA A 17 -21.03 -13.52 21.40
CA ALA A 17 -21.71 -12.43 20.70
C ALA A 17 -20.91 -11.11 20.72
N LEU A 18 -20.24 -10.78 21.83
CA LEU A 18 -19.37 -9.60 21.93
C LEU A 18 -18.12 -9.72 21.04
N SER A 19 -17.52 -10.92 20.97
CA SER A 19 -16.35 -11.17 20.13
C SER A 19 -16.66 -11.19 18.62
N ALA A 20 -17.91 -11.43 18.23
CA ALA A 20 -18.34 -11.43 16.84
C ALA A 20 -18.27 -10.03 16.18
N CYS A 21 -18.29 -8.96 16.97
CA CYS A 21 -18.12 -7.58 16.51
C CYS A 21 -16.65 -7.17 16.32
N ALA A 22 -15.67 -8.02 16.67
CA ALA A 22 -14.26 -7.79 16.35
C ALA A 22 -14.01 -8.04 14.85
N LYS A 23 -14.58 -7.17 14.00
CA LYS A 23 -14.46 -7.25 12.55
C LYS A 23 -13.05 -6.83 12.14
N LYS A 24 -12.13 -7.80 12.14
CA LYS A 24 -10.88 -7.69 11.36
C LYS A 24 -11.29 -7.66 9.89
N GLU A 25 -11.25 -6.48 9.29
CA GLU A 25 -11.79 -6.23 7.95
C GLU A 25 -11.08 -7.03 6.85
N GLY A 26 -11.55 -8.25 6.56
CA GLY A 26 -11.29 -8.97 5.30
C GLY A 26 -9.82 -9.03 4.86
N GLY A 27 -8.88 -8.93 5.80
CA GLY A 27 -7.45 -8.93 5.51
C GLY A 27 -7.03 -10.33 5.09
N LEU A 28 -6.50 -10.46 3.87
CA LEU A 28 -5.96 -11.73 3.37
C LEU A 28 -4.46 -11.87 3.66
N MET A 29 -3.82 -10.79 4.09
CA MET A 29 -2.43 -10.77 4.53
C MET A 29 -2.35 -10.59 6.04
N ASN A 30 -1.47 -11.38 6.65
CA ASN A 30 -1.07 -11.24 8.05
C ASN A 30 0.39 -10.80 8.08
N LEU A 31 0.61 -9.49 8.20
CA LEU A 31 1.94 -8.91 8.36
C LEU A 31 2.34 -9.02 9.84
N ARG A 32 3.57 -9.46 10.10
CA ARG A 32 4.18 -9.50 11.43
C ARG A 32 5.51 -8.77 11.35
N ALA A 33 5.84 -7.98 12.37
CA ALA A 33 7.18 -7.46 12.53
C ALA A 33 8.12 -8.67 12.68
N SER A 34 9.06 -8.85 11.75
CA SER A 34 10.01 -9.96 11.75
C SER A 34 11.32 -9.63 12.48
N GLY A 35 11.50 -8.39 12.94
CA GLY A 35 12.69 -7.94 13.64
C GLY A 35 12.56 -8.05 15.17
N SER A 36 13.65 -8.45 15.83
CA SER A 36 13.80 -8.36 17.28
C SER A 36 14.38 -6.99 17.64
N GLY A 37 13.55 -5.97 17.77
CA GLY A 37 14.01 -4.64 18.16
C GLY A 37 12.98 -3.53 17.94
N PRO A 38 13.24 -2.32 18.47
CA PRO A 38 12.52 -1.12 18.05
C PRO A 38 12.69 -0.91 16.54
N ASP A 39 11.65 -0.40 15.88
CA ASP A 39 11.68 -0.10 14.44
C ASP A 39 12.81 0.89 14.12
N GLU A 40 13.83 0.43 13.39
CA GLU A 40 15.01 1.21 13.02
C GLU A 40 14.67 2.44 12.16
N PHE A 41 13.49 2.47 11.53
CA PHE A 41 12.99 3.63 10.78
C PHE A 41 12.31 4.68 11.67
N THR A 42 12.23 4.45 12.99
CA THR A 42 11.76 5.47 13.94
C THR A 42 12.77 6.61 14.09
N ILE A 43 14.06 6.34 13.87
CA ILE A 43 15.11 7.37 13.92
C ILE A 43 15.22 7.98 12.53
N LEU A 44 14.61 9.16 12.37
CA LEU A 44 14.72 9.98 11.15
C LEU A 44 15.94 10.90 11.28
N PRO A 45 17.07 10.62 10.62
CA PRO A 45 18.19 11.56 10.58
C PRO A 45 17.73 12.84 9.89
N THR A 46 17.80 13.96 10.61
CA THR A 46 17.44 15.27 10.08
C THR A 46 18.57 15.81 9.22
N LYS A 47 18.22 16.68 8.27
CA LYS A 47 19.20 17.45 7.51
C LYS A 47 19.91 18.43 8.44
N THR A 48 21.13 18.80 8.06
CA THR A 48 21.94 19.76 8.81
C THR A 48 21.18 21.07 9.03
N LEU A 49 21.25 21.58 10.27
CA LEU A 49 20.66 22.86 10.63
C LEU A 49 21.26 23.98 9.76
N THR A 50 20.41 24.82 9.19
CA THR A 50 20.83 25.99 8.43
C THR A 50 20.77 27.22 9.34
N GLN A 51 21.88 27.95 9.45
CA GLN A 51 21.90 29.19 10.23
C GLN A 51 21.19 30.32 9.46
N PRO A 52 20.40 31.17 10.15
CA PRO A 52 19.80 32.34 9.54
C PRO A 52 20.89 33.37 9.17
N LYS A 53 20.63 34.19 8.14
CA LYS A 53 21.55 35.25 7.70
C LYS A 53 21.81 36.31 8.77
N SER A 54 20.89 36.48 9.71
CA SER A 54 21.01 37.37 10.87
C SER A 54 20.20 36.82 12.04
N TYR A 55 20.75 36.93 13.24
CA TYR A 55 20.07 36.60 14.50
C TYR A 55 19.33 37.78 15.12
N THR A 56 19.55 39.00 14.62
CA THR A 56 18.89 40.21 15.12
C THR A 56 17.59 40.51 14.38
N ASN A 57 17.44 40.05 13.13
CA ASN A 57 16.23 40.19 12.32
C ASN A 57 15.77 38.81 11.84
N LEU A 58 15.10 38.07 12.72
CA LEU A 58 14.53 36.78 12.36
C LEU A 58 13.28 36.98 11.50
N PRO A 59 13.15 36.26 10.37
CA PRO A 59 11.91 36.25 9.60
C PRO A 59 10.76 35.70 10.46
N ALA A 60 9.54 36.20 10.24
CA ALA A 60 8.36 35.71 10.94
C ALA A 60 8.19 34.19 10.69
N PRO A 61 7.82 33.40 11.72
CA PRO A 61 7.60 31.98 11.54
C PRO A 61 6.47 31.74 10.52
N THR A 62 6.55 30.63 9.78
CA THR A 62 5.54 30.20 8.81
C THR A 62 4.80 28.95 9.31
N PRO A 63 3.77 29.11 10.18
CA PRO A 63 2.98 27.99 10.68
C PRO A 63 2.44 27.11 9.54
N GLY A 64 2.54 25.79 9.71
CA GLY A 64 2.05 24.81 8.73
C GLY A 64 2.94 24.61 7.50
N SER A 65 4.04 25.37 7.35
CA SER A 65 5.05 25.06 6.34
C SER A 65 5.90 23.86 6.76
N ALA A 66 6.38 23.10 5.77
CA ALA A 66 7.30 21.99 6.02
C ALA A 66 8.60 22.51 6.67
N ASN A 67 9.13 21.73 7.61
CA ASN A 67 10.40 22.06 8.24
C ASN A 67 11.56 21.79 7.27
N ILE A 68 12.52 22.72 7.21
CA ILE A 68 13.66 22.68 6.28
C ILE A 68 14.62 21.53 6.63
N THR A 69 14.66 21.13 7.90
CA THR A 69 15.52 20.02 8.36
C THR A 69 14.88 18.65 8.25
N ASP A 70 13.61 18.56 7.83
CA ASP A 70 12.96 17.27 7.66
C ASP A 70 13.59 16.52 6.45
N PRO A 71 13.80 15.20 6.57
CA PRO A 71 14.33 14.41 5.47
C PRO A 71 13.31 14.37 4.31
N THR A 72 13.80 14.57 3.09
CA THR A 72 12.98 14.49 1.87
C THR A 72 13.59 13.46 0.92
N PRO A 73 13.58 12.16 1.29
CA PRO A 73 14.41 11.14 0.65
C PRO A 73 14.18 11.02 -0.86
N LEU A 74 12.93 11.16 -1.30
CA LEU A 74 12.58 11.12 -2.73
C LEU A 74 13.16 12.31 -3.50
N LEU A 75 13.10 13.51 -2.94
CA LEU A 75 13.66 14.73 -3.55
C LEU A 75 15.18 14.67 -3.57
N ASP A 76 15.78 14.19 -2.49
CA ASP A 76 17.24 14.08 -2.35
C ASP A 76 17.80 13.03 -3.31
N ALA A 77 17.13 11.88 -3.43
CA ALA A 77 17.47 10.84 -4.41
C ALA A 77 17.34 11.35 -5.85
N ALA A 78 16.28 12.09 -6.18
CA ALA A 78 16.12 12.69 -7.49
C ALA A 78 17.24 13.67 -7.83
N ALA A 79 17.63 14.55 -6.89
CA ALA A 79 18.76 15.44 -7.08
C ALA A 79 20.08 14.66 -7.28
N ALA A 80 20.33 13.63 -6.46
CA ALA A 80 21.55 12.81 -6.54
C ALA A 80 21.66 12.04 -7.87
N LEU A 81 20.53 11.62 -8.45
CA LEU A 81 20.45 10.95 -9.75
C LEU A 81 20.45 11.93 -10.94
N GLY A 82 20.61 13.24 -10.71
CA GLY A 82 20.64 14.28 -11.76
C GLY A 82 19.26 14.75 -12.25
N GLY A 83 18.18 14.37 -11.55
CA GLY A 83 16.83 14.85 -11.80
C GLY A 83 16.51 16.20 -11.14
N SER A 84 15.28 16.69 -11.34
CA SER A 84 14.81 17.95 -10.76
C SER A 84 13.82 17.70 -9.61
N PRO A 85 14.18 18.01 -8.35
CA PRO A 85 13.26 17.86 -7.20
C PRO A 85 11.97 18.67 -7.36
N LYS A 86 12.04 19.83 -8.02
CA LYS A 86 10.87 20.69 -8.30
C LYS A 86 9.82 20.01 -9.17
N GLN A 87 10.19 19.02 -9.98
CA GLN A 87 9.23 18.27 -10.78
C GLN A 87 8.41 17.28 -9.93
N MET A 88 8.93 16.84 -8.79
CA MET A 88 8.25 15.87 -7.92
C MET A 88 7.18 16.52 -7.03
N THR A 89 7.30 17.81 -6.73
CA THR A 89 6.30 18.56 -5.96
C THR A 89 5.31 19.30 -6.85
N ARG A 90 5.42 19.15 -8.17
CA ARG A 90 4.51 19.79 -9.12
C ARG A 90 3.12 19.16 -9.03
N ALA A 91 2.12 19.97 -8.69
CA ALA A 91 0.73 19.56 -8.77
C ALA A 91 0.25 19.55 -10.24
N GLY A 92 -0.45 18.48 -10.63
CA GLY A 92 -1.09 18.34 -11.94
C GLY A 92 -0.19 17.75 -13.03
N VAL A 93 -0.81 17.49 -14.18
CA VAL A 93 -0.15 16.88 -15.33
C VAL A 93 0.69 17.93 -16.09
N PRO A 94 1.95 17.63 -16.45
CA PRO A 94 2.75 18.48 -17.34
C PRO A 94 2.06 18.74 -18.69
N ARG A 95 2.20 19.96 -19.22
CA ARG A 95 1.70 20.31 -20.57
C ARG A 95 2.25 19.41 -21.67
N SER A 96 3.47 18.90 -21.51
CA SER A 96 4.10 17.94 -22.42
C SER A 96 3.32 16.64 -22.57
N ASP A 97 2.54 16.26 -21.55
CA ASP A 97 1.93 14.94 -21.46
C ASP A 97 0.45 14.98 -21.86
N LEU A 98 -0.10 16.15 -22.17
CA LEU A 98 -1.51 16.33 -22.55
C LEU A 98 -1.89 15.54 -23.80
N GLY A 99 -0.97 15.46 -24.79
CA GLY A 99 -1.19 14.67 -25.99
C GLY A 99 -1.36 13.17 -25.69
N LEU A 100 -0.53 12.64 -24.79
CA LEU A 100 -0.64 11.25 -24.33
C LEU A 100 -1.95 11.04 -23.58
N ILE A 101 -2.31 11.94 -22.66
CA ILE A 101 -3.56 11.84 -21.91
C ILE A 101 -4.75 11.78 -22.87
N ASN A 102 -4.86 12.71 -23.81
CA ASN A 102 -5.96 12.73 -24.79
C ASN A 102 -6.09 11.41 -25.56
N VAL A 103 -4.97 10.80 -25.97
CA VAL A 103 -4.98 9.52 -26.67
C VAL A 103 -5.41 8.39 -25.74
N THR A 104 -4.92 8.35 -24.50
CA THR A 104 -5.26 7.29 -23.54
C THR A 104 -6.69 7.39 -23.01
N SER A 105 -7.23 8.59 -22.86
CA SER A 105 -8.59 8.85 -22.36
C SER A 105 -9.66 8.80 -23.45
N ARG A 106 -9.30 8.50 -24.71
CA ARG A 106 -10.21 8.53 -25.87
C ARG A 106 -11.44 7.63 -25.76
N TYR A 107 -11.36 6.57 -24.95
CA TYR A 107 -12.47 5.65 -24.69
C TYR A 107 -13.22 5.94 -23.39
N GLY A 108 -12.95 7.10 -22.77
CA GLY A 108 -13.53 7.48 -21.49
C GLY A 108 -12.68 7.04 -20.30
N VAL A 109 -12.84 7.76 -19.19
CA VAL A 109 -12.22 7.46 -17.90
C VAL A 109 -13.30 7.58 -16.83
N ALA A 110 -13.55 6.50 -16.09
CA ALA A 110 -14.45 6.54 -14.96
C ALA A 110 -13.80 7.30 -13.79
N GLY A 111 -14.38 8.43 -13.40
CA GLY A 111 -13.85 9.30 -12.34
C GLY A 111 -13.91 8.67 -10.95
N ASP A 112 -14.79 7.70 -10.76
CA ASP A 112 -15.08 6.99 -9.52
C ASP A 112 -14.51 5.55 -9.51
N ILE A 113 -13.67 5.18 -10.49
CA ILE A 113 -13.16 3.81 -10.63
C ILE A 113 -12.45 3.30 -9.37
N ARG A 114 -11.82 4.20 -8.60
CA ARG A 114 -11.16 3.83 -7.33
C ARG A 114 -12.15 3.38 -6.27
N SER A 115 -13.29 4.07 -6.12
CA SER A 115 -14.33 3.67 -5.16
C SER A 115 -15.06 2.41 -5.61
N VAL A 116 -15.27 2.25 -6.92
CA VAL A 116 -15.84 1.03 -7.50
C VAL A 116 -14.93 -0.17 -7.20
N LEU A 117 -13.65 -0.10 -7.60
CA LEU A 117 -12.68 -1.17 -7.34
C LEU A 117 -12.52 -1.48 -5.85
N ALA A 118 -12.51 -0.46 -4.99
CA ALA A 118 -12.40 -0.69 -3.54
C ALA A 118 -13.62 -1.44 -2.97
N THR A 119 -14.81 -1.22 -3.56
CA THR A 119 -16.04 -1.89 -3.15
C THR A 119 -16.05 -3.33 -3.65
N GLU A 120 -15.80 -3.53 -4.94
CA GLU A 120 -15.71 -4.85 -5.58
C GLU A 120 -14.62 -5.73 -4.95
N ASP A 121 -13.45 -5.15 -4.66
CA ASP A 121 -12.36 -5.85 -4.00
C ASP A 121 -12.75 -6.32 -2.60
N ARG A 122 -13.45 -5.48 -1.82
CA ARG A 122 -13.93 -5.84 -0.49
C ARG A 122 -14.93 -6.99 -0.58
N GLU A 123 -15.84 -6.95 -1.53
CA GLU A 123 -16.80 -8.04 -1.77
C GLU A 123 -16.07 -9.33 -2.18
N PHE A 124 -15.11 -9.23 -3.09
CA PHE A 124 -14.30 -10.37 -3.52
C PHE A 124 -13.58 -11.02 -2.33
N ARG A 125 -12.88 -10.23 -1.52
CA ARG A 125 -12.21 -10.71 -0.29
C ARG A 125 -13.18 -11.28 0.72
N SER A 126 -14.41 -10.77 0.78
CA SER A 126 -15.44 -11.31 1.68
C SER A 126 -15.87 -12.73 1.31
N LYS A 127 -15.86 -13.05 0.02
CA LYS A 127 -16.19 -14.38 -0.54
C LYS A 127 -14.97 -15.33 -0.51
N HIS A 128 -13.75 -14.81 -0.47
CA HIS A 128 -12.49 -15.57 -0.55
C HIS A 128 -11.61 -15.45 0.71
N ARG A 129 -12.21 -15.58 1.91
CA ARG A 129 -11.52 -15.36 3.20
C ARG A 129 -10.54 -16.46 3.64
N GLY A 130 -10.31 -17.47 2.82
CA GLY A 130 -9.56 -18.67 3.20
C GLY A 130 -10.36 -19.62 4.11
N LYS A 131 -9.78 -20.79 4.39
CA LYS A 131 -10.37 -21.86 5.20
C LYS A 131 -10.37 -21.48 6.69
N LEU A 132 -11.19 -22.18 7.49
CA LEU A 132 -11.29 -21.93 8.94
C LEU A 132 -9.94 -22.03 9.66
N LEU A 133 -9.15 -23.07 9.36
CA LEU A 133 -7.83 -23.28 9.97
C LEU A 133 -6.82 -22.21 9.56
N GLU A 134 -6.79 -21.83 8.28
CA GLU A 134 -5.92 -20.76 7.78
C GLU A 134 -6.18 -19.43 8.51
N ARG A 135 -7.45 -19.14 8.79
CA ARG A 135 -7.87 -17.97 9.57
C ARG A 135 -7.49 -18.08 11.04
N LEU A 136 -7.65 -19.26 11.63
CA LEU A 136 -7.30 -19.50 13.04
C LEU A 136 -5.80 -19.36 13.29
N PHE A 137 -4.97 -19.86 12.38
CA PHE A 137 -3.51 -19.76 12.47
C PHE A 137 -2.93 -18.46 11.91
N GLY A 138 -3.77 -17.56 11.39
CA GLY A 138 -3.34 -16.28 10.82
C GLY A 138 -2.41 -16.46 9.61
N THR A 139 -2.73 -17.42 8.75
CA THR A 139 -2.00 -17.67 7.50
C THR A 139 -2.36 -16.61 6.45
N THR A 140 -1.37 -16.15 5.69
CA THR A 140 -1.60 -15.23 4.57
C THR A 140 -2.15 -16.01 3.37
N VAL A 141 -3.39 -15.69 2.96
CA VAL A 141 -4.12 -16.35 1.86
C VAL A 141 -4.32 -15.43 0.65
N TYR A 142 -3.69 -14.24 0.66
CA TYR A 142 -3.80 -13.26 -0.42
C TYR A 142 -3.47 -13.86 -1.79
N PHE A 143 -2.30 -14.47 -1.94
CA PHE A 143 -1.87 -15.01 -3.24
C PHE A 143 -2.77 -16.14 -3.74
N SER A 144 -3.26 -17.00 -2.85
CA SER A 144 -4.23 -18.04 -3.21
C SER A 144 -5.58 -17.46 -3.62
N ALA A 145 -6.05 -16.40 -2.96
CA ALA A 145 -7.34 -15.79 -3.25
C ALA A 145 -7.34 -15.09 -4.62
N TYR A 146 -6.26 -14.40 -4.98
CA TYR A 146 -6.13 -13.71 -6.27
C TYR A 146 -5.55 -14.57 -7.38
N GLN A 147 -5.30 -15.86 -7.16
CA GLN A 147 -4.72 -16.73 -8.18
C GLN A 147 -5.45 -16.76 -9.52
N PRO A 148 -6.80 -16.66 -9.60
CA PRO A 148 -7.49 -16.55 -10.89
C PRO A 148 -7.25 -15.22 -11.62
N GLN A 149 -6.80 -14.19 -10.91
CA GLN A 149 -6.51 -12.85 -11.42
C GLN A 149 -5.01 -12.62 -11.66
N THR A 150 -4.16 -13.61 -11.35
CA THR A 150 -2.73 -13.54 -11.61
C THR A 150 -2.42 -14.03 -13.03
N LEU A 151 -1.49 -13.34 -13.68
CA LEU A 151 -0.96 -13.74 -14.98
C LEU A 151 0.33 -14.54 -14.79
N ASP A 152 0.48 -15.65 -15.52
CA ASP A 152 1.76 -16.34 -15.61
C ASP A 152 2.77 -15.45 -16.37
N ARG A 153 3.69 -14.87 -15.61
CA ARG A 153 4.69 -13.91 -16.06
C ARG A 153 5.58 -14.48 -17.17
N TYR A 154 6.01 -15.73 -17.07
CA TYR A 154 6.92 -16.34 -18.06
C TYR A 154 6.17 -16.79 -19.31
N ARG A 155 4.94 -17.28 -19.15
CA ARG A 155 4.05 -17.57 -20.29
C ARG A 155 3.74 -16.31 -21.08
N GLU A 156 3.42 -15.21 -20.40
CA GLU A 156 3.15 -13.93 -21.06
C GLU A 156 4.39 -13.36 -21.74
N LEU A 157 5.54 -13.39 -21.07
CA LEU A 157 6.81 -12.97 -21.66
C LEU A 157 7.13 -13.73 -22.95
N LYS A 158 6.92 -15.06 -22.95
CA LYS A 158 7.11 -15.90 -24.14
C LYS A 158 6.09 -15.55 -25.24
N ARG A 159 4.85 -15.22 -24.89
CA ARG A 159 3.84 -14.75 -25.84
C ARG A 159 4.27 -13.43 -26.50
N LEU A 160 4.69 -12.44 -25.71
CA LEU A 160 5.14 -11.13 -26.20
C LEU A 160 6.37 -11.23 -27.10
N ARG A 161 7.36 -12.04 -26.71
CA ARG A 161 8.56 -12.29 -27.54
C ARG A 161 8.21 -12.93 -28.89
N ARG A 162 7.28 -13.91 -28.91
CA ARG A 162 6.80 -14.50 -30.17
C ARG A 162 6.09 -13.50 -31.08
N LEU A 163 5.46 -12.49 -30.50
CA LEU A 163 4.82 -11.38 -31.23
C LEU A 163 5.83 -10.30 -31.67
N GLY A 164 7.13 -10.46 -31.40
CA GLY A 164 8.15 -9.46 -31.71
C GLY A 164 8.07 -8.20 -30.85
N VAL A 165 7.28 -8.20 -29.77
CA VAL A 165 7.19 -7.07 -28.84
C VAL A 165 8.49 -6.98 -28.05
N ARG A 166 9.08 -5.79 -28.02
CA ARG A 166 10.28 -5.53 -27.20
C ARG A 166 9.91 -5.62 -25.72
N THR A 167 10.55 -6.55 -25.01
CA THR A 167 10.39 -6.75 -23.56
C THR A 167 11.71 -6.48 -22.86
N SER A 168 11.68 -5.87 -21.67
CA SER A 168 12.87 -5.73 -20.82
C SER A 168 13.47 -7.08 -20.41
N ALA A 169 14.72 -7.07 -19.97
CA ALA A 169 15.36 -8.27 -19.40
C ALA A 169 14.54 -8.76 -18.19
N ALA A 170 14.19 -10.04 -18.19
CA ALA A 170 13.47 -10.69 -17.10
C ALA A 170 14.42 -11.61 -16.32
N PRO A 171 14.26 -11.75 -15.00
CA PRO A 171 15.02 -12.72 -14.22
C PRO A 171 14.78 -14.16 -14.75
N PRO A 172 15.73 -15.08 -14.52
CA PRO A 172 15.58 -16.47 -14.95
C PRO A 172 14.42 -17.14 -14.22
N ASP A 173 13.76 -18.08 -14.90
CA ASP A 173 12.75 -18.92 -14.26
C ASP A 173 13.45 -19.86 -13.26
N THR A 174 13.22 -19.63 -11.98
CA THR A 174 13.78 -20.43 -10.90
C THR A 174 12.89 -21.62 -10.53
N ALA A 175 11.69 -21.72 -11.12
CA ALA A 175 10.84 -22.88 -10.97
C ALA A 175 11.34 -24.00 -11.89
N LYS A 176 12.01 -25.00 -11.30
CA LYS A 176 12.26 -26.30 -11.92
C LYS A 176 11.19 -27.30 -11.48
#